data_AF-A0A947DZQ5-F1
#
_entry.id   AF-A0A947DZQ5-F1
#
_cell.length_a   1.000
_cell.length_b   1.000
_cell.length_c   1.000
_cell.angle_alpha   90.00
_cell.angle_beta   90.00
_cell.angle_gamma   90.00
#
_symmetry.space_group_name_H-M   'P 1'
#
loop_
_entity.id
_entity.type
_entity.pdbx_description
1 polymer ?
#
loop_
_entity_poly.entity_id
_entity_poly.type
_entity_poly.pdbx_seq_one_letter_code
_entity_poly.pdbx_strand_id
1 'polypeptide(L)'
;MRDDNDNRFDPYNADRPLLMRCACGQHASADEHNSALSAVNELKRRSETTEFETYSNDFIEATLVKALFPQDAMRRRFLRAVGKGGAMAAIGSVLPVASLQAMAQEKGALEKKELKIGFIPITCATPLIMAHPLGFYSKQGLDVQVVKTAGWALIRDKMINKEYDATHFLSPMPLAMSMGVGSNPVAMNVAAIQNTNGQAITLALKHKDNRDPKNWKG
;
A
#
# COMPACT_ATOMS: atom_id res chain seq x y z
N MET A 1 -2.92 -5.92 -28.74
CA MET A 1 -3.02 -7.18 -27.97
C MET A 1 -1.72 -7.37 -27.23
N ARG A 2 -1.65 -6.94 -25.97
CA ARG A 2 -0.53 -7.29 -25.09
C ARG A 2 -0.78 -8.70 -24.57
N ASP A 3 0.28 -9.49 -24.57
CA ASP A 3 0.31 -10.88 -24.11
C ASP A 3 -0.15 -10.94 -22.64
N ASP A 4 -1.08 -11.83 -22.28
CA ASP A 4 -1.63 -12.05 -20.92
C ASP A 4 -0.55 -12.43 -19.87
N ASN A 5 0.71 -12.45 -20.28
CA ASN A 5 1.88 -12.95 -19.57
C ASN A 5 2.63 -11.90 -18.72
N ASP A 6 2.20 -10.63 -18.68
CA ASP A 6 2.86 -9.55 -17.91
C ASP A 6 2.18 -9.23 -16.56
N ASN A 7 1.04 -9.86 -16.25
CA ASN A 7 0.36 -9.66 -14.96
C ASN A 7 1.10 -10.37 -13.81
N ARG A 8 1.76 -9.58 -12.95
CA ARG A 8 2.57 -10.09 -11.81
C ARG A 8 1.74 -10.52 -10.61
N PHE A 9 0.46 -10.18 -10.59
CA PHE A 9 -0.46 -10.48 -9.49
C PHE A 9 -1.47 -11.56 -9.84
N ASP A 10 -1.39 -12.23 -11.01
CA ASP A 10 -2.30 -13.34 -11.37
C ASP A 10 -2.26 -14.44 -10.28
N PRO A 11 -3.34 -14.57 -9.48
CA PRO A 11 -3.35 -15.49 -8.35
C PRO A 11 -3.43 -16.96 -8.80
N TYR A 12 -3.79 -17.21 -10.05
CA TYR A 12 -4.01 -18.53 -10.64
C TYR A 12 -2.84 -19.01 -11.51
N ASN A 13 -1.78 -18.21 -11.66
CA ASN A 13 -0.56 -18.65 -12.32
C ASN A 13 0.28 -19.54 -11.37
N ALA A 14 0.40 -20.83 -11.72
CA ALA A 14 1.11 -21.82 -10.92
C ALA A 14 2.64 -21.76 -11.05
N ASP A 15 3.15 -21.07 -12.08
CA ASP A 15 4.57 -21.04 -12.45
C ASP A 15 5.29 -19.80 -11.92
N ARG A 16 4.57 -18.87 -11.27
CA ARG A 16 5.15 -17.66 -10.65
C ARG A 16 4.82 -17.53 -9.16
N PRO A 17 5.79 -17.16 -8.31
CA PRO A 17 5.54 -16.85 -6.89
C PRO A 17 4.79 -15.52 -6.75
N LEU A 18 3.81 -15.46 -5.84
CA LEU A 18 3.11 -14.20 -5.49
C LEU A 18 4.06 -13.33 -4.65
N LEU A 19 4.75 -12.39 -5.31
CA LEU A 19 5.75 -11.52 -4.70
C LEU A 19 5.28 -10.05 -4.70
N MET A 20 5.31 -9.43 -3.53
CA MET A 20 4.98 -8.01 -3.31
C MET A 20 6.26 -7.16 -3.39
N ARG A 21 6.73 -6.84 -4.61
CA ARG A 21 7.88 -5.92 -4.84
C ARG A 21 7.45 -4.71 -5.68
N CYS A 22 8.12 -3.57 -5.49
CA CYS A 22 7.92 -2.34 -6.28
C CYS A 22 8.34 -2.53 -7.75
N ALA A 23 7.69 -1.82 -8.68
CA ALA A 23 7.51 -2.28 -10.07
C ALA A 23 8.39 -1.65 -11.18
N CYS A 24 9.17 -0.59 -10.99
CA CYS A 24 9.63 0.24 -12.12
C CYS A 24 10.85 -0.24 -12.94
N GLY A 25 11.11 -1.55 -13.08
CA GLY A 25 12.24 -2.08 -13.86
C GLY A 25 12.20 -1.83 -15.39
N GLN A 26 12.09 -0.57 -15.82
CA GLN A 26 11.73 -0.12 -17.18
C GLN A 26 12.50 1.14 -17.64
N HIS A 27 13.37 1.76 -16.83
CA HIS A 27 14.09 2.98 -17.23
C HIS A 27 15.60 2.81 -17.09
N ALA A 28 16.36 3.33 -18.05
CA ALA A 28 17.81 3.10 -18.15
C ALA A 28 18.63 4.17 -17.42
N SER A 29 18.04 5.30 -17.03
CA SER A 29 18.73 6.36 -16.29
C SER A 29 17.83 7.20 -15.37
N ALA A 30 18.46 7.94 -14.45
CA ALA A 30 17.79 8.87 -13.54
C ALA A 30 17.18 10.07 -14.29
N ASP A 31 17.74 10.47 -15.42
CA ASP A 31 17.24 11.60 -16.21
C ASP A 31 15.98 11.22 -17.02
N GLU A 32 15.88 9.99 -17.52
CA GLU A 32 14.63 9.47 -18.10
C GLU A 32 13.51 9.43 -17.06
N HIS A 33 13.83 9.03 -15.83
CA HIS A 33 12.88 9.05 -14.72
C HIS A 33 12.39 10.47 -14.39
N ASN A 34 13.31 11.44 -14.40
CA ASN A 34 13.00 12.86 -14.16
C ASN A 34 12.23 13.51 -15.32
N SER A 35 12.31 12.96 -16.54
CA SER A 35 11.58 13.47 -17.70
C SER A 35 10.10 13.03 -17.75
N ALA A 36 9.77 11.90 -17.14
CA ALA A 36 8.39 11.40 -16.97
C ALA A 36 7.57 12.18 -15.92
N LEU A 37 8.16 13.23 -15.34
CA LEU A 37 7.63 13.99 -14.20
C LEU A 37 6.61 15.06 -14.60
N SER A 38 5.73 14.79 -15.57
CA SER A 38 4.41 15.46 -15.62
C SER A 38 3.46 14.78 -14.62
N ALA A 39 3.94 14.68 -13.38
CA ALA A 39 3.55 13.65 -12.42
C ALA A 39 2.06 13.66 -12.10
N VAL A 40 1.41 14.84 -12.13
CA VAL A 40 0.02 14.96 -11.69
C VAL A 40 -0.97 14.44 -12.73
N ASN A 41 -0.83 14.88 -13.97
CA ASN A 41 -1.74 14.47 -15.05
C ASN A 41 -1.50 13.02 -15.47
N GLU A 42 -0.25 12.57 -15.47
CA GLU A 42 0.08 11.18 -15.82
C GLU A 42 -0.37 10.19 -14.73
N LEU A 43 -0.19 10.50 -13.44
CA LEU A 43 -0.72 9.66 -12.36
C LEU A 43 -2.25 9.61 -12.39
N LYS A 44 -2.90 10.75 -12.65
CA LYS A 44 -4.36 10.80 -12.79
C LYS A 44 -4.83 9.95 -13.97
N ARG A 45 -4.21 10.10 -15.15
CA ARG A 45 -4.50 9.29 -16.33
C ARG A 45 -4.34 7.79 -16.05
N ARG A 46 -3.22 7.38 -15.43
CA ARG A 46 -2.96 5.97 -15.10
C ARG A 46 -3.99 5.42 -14.11
N SER A 47 -4.40 6.20 -13.11
CA SER A 47 -5.45 5.78 -12.15
C SER A 47 -6.82 5.55 -12.79
N GLU A 48 -7.08 6.16 -13.95
CA GLU A 48 -8.36 6.08 -14.67
C GLU A 48 -8.37 4.96 -15.73
N THR A 49 -7.26 4.23 -15.89
CA THR A 49 -7.20 3.13 -16.86
C THR A 49 -7.84 1.87 -16.32
N THR A 50 -8.55 1.14 -17.19
CA THR A 50 -9.06 -0.21 -16.90
C THR A 50 -7.94 -1.16 -16.46
N GLU A 51 -6.73 -0.96 -16.98
CA GLU A 51 -5.52 -1.71 -16.58
C GLU A 51 -5.22 -1.58 -15.08
N PHE A 52 -5.40 -0.39 -14.49
CA PHE A 52 -5.17 -0.16 -13.06
C PHE A 52 -6.25 -0.81 -12.18
N GLU A 53 -7.51 -0.74 -12.60
CA GLU A 53 -8.63 -1.42 -11.93
C GLU A 53 -8.44 -2.94 -11.92
N THR A 54 -8.09 -3.53 -13.07
CA THR A 54 -7.77 -4.97 -13.18
C THR A 54 -6.62 -5.34 -12.24
N TYR A 55 -5.53 -4.58 -12.27
CA TYR A 55 -4.39 -4.79 -11.37
C TYR A 55 -4.78 -4.74 -9.88
N SER A 56 -5.62 -3.78 -9.49
CA SER A 56 -6.11 -3.64 -8.11
C SER A 56 -6.97 -4.85 -7.69
N ASN A 57 -7.85 -5.30 -8.58
CA ASN A 57 -8.70 -6.47 -8.34
C ASN A 57 -7.87 -7.76 -8.20
N ASP A 58 -6.88 -7.95 -9.07
CA ASP A 58 -5.97 -9.10 -9.02
C ASP A 58 -5.16 -9.12 -7.72
N PHE A 59 -4.73 -7.95 -7.23
CA PHE A 59 -4.03 -7.82 -5.95
C PHE A 59 -4.91 -8.20 -4.75
N ILE A 60 -6.17 -7.74 -4.74
CA ILE A 60 -7.14 -8.09 -3.70
C ILE A 60 -7.36 -9.60 -3.70
N GLU A 61 -7.61 -10.18 -4.87
CA GLU A 61 -7.83 -11.61 -5.03
C GLU A 61 -6.59 -12.42 -4.62
N ALA A 62 -5.39 -11.98 -5.01
CA ALA A 62 -4.13 -12.60 -4.59
C ALA A 62 -3.94 -12.57 -3.06
N THR A 63 -4.36 -11.49 -2.40
CA THR A 63 -4.28 -11.39 -0.93
C THR A 63 -5.22 -12.38 -0.26
N LEU A 64 -6.44 -12.55 -0.79
CA LEU A 64 -7.40 -13.53 -0.29
C LEU A 64 -6.93 -14.97 -0.52
N VAL A 65 -6.41 -15.27 -1.72
CA VAL A 65 -5.83 -16.58 -2.03
C VAL A 65 -4.61 -16.88 -1.17
N LYS A 66 -3.78 -15.87 -0.87
CA LYS A 66 -2.65 -16.02 0.06
C LYS A 66 -3.11 -16.30 1.49
N ALA A 67 -4.25 -15.75 1.91
CA ALA A 67 -4.85 -16.06 3.21
C ALA A 67 -5.36 -17.52 3.27
N LEU A 68 -5.97 -18.02 2.20
CA LEU A 68 -6.38 -19.44 2.09
C LEU A 68 -5.18 -20.40 2.02
N PHE A 69 -4.13 -20.01 1.31
CA PHE A 69 -2.91 -20.79 1.13
C PHE A 69 -1.69 -20.04 1.65
N PRO A 70 -1.49 -19.96 2.99
CA PRO A 70 -0.33 -19.29 3.56
C PRO A 70 0.99 -19.83 3.00
N GLN A 71 1.03 -21.15 2.76
CA GLN A 71 2.17 -21.85 2.17
C GLN A 71 2.05 -21.96 0.65
N ASP A 72 3.01 -21.33 -0.03
CA ASP A 72 3.09 -21.24 -1.49
C ASP A 72 3.19 -22.61 -2.20
N ALA A 73 3.84 -23.59 -1.56
CA ALA A 73 3.94 -24.95 -2.10
C ALA A 73 2.58 -25.65 -2.15
N MET A 74 1.70 -25.39 -1.18
CA MET A 74 0.35 -25.94 -1.12
C MET A 74 -0.52 -25.32 -2.21
N ARG A 75 -0.46 -23.99 -2.38
CA ARG A 75 -1.11 -23.27 -3.49
C ARG A 75 -0.74 -23.88 -4.84
N ARG A 76 0.57 -24.06 -5.11
CA ARG A 76 1.06 -24.62 -6.38
C ARG A 76 0.58 -26.05 -6.62
N ARG A 77 0.63 -26.91 -5.59
CA ARG A 77 0.15 -28.30 -5.70
C ARG A 77 -1.35 -28.35 -5.99
N PHE A 78 -2.13 -27.52 -5.30
CA PHE A 78 -3.56 -27.40 -5.53
C PHE A 78 -3.85 -26.92 -6.96
N LEU A 79 -3.27 -25.79 -7.39
CA LEU A 79 -3.46 -25.26 -8.74
C LEU A 79 -3.07 -26.25 -9.84
N ARG A 80 -1.99 -27.02 -9.65
CA ARG A 80 -1.57 -28.07 -10.58
C ARG A 80 -2.51 -29.27 -10.60
N ALA A 81 -3.16 -29.58 -9.48
CA ALA A 81 -4.09 -30.71 -9.37
C ALA A 81 -5.46 -30.41 -9.98
N VAL A 82 -6.00 -29.19 -9.79
CA VAL A 82 -7.37 -28.85 -10.21
C VAL A 82 -7.42 -27.95 -11.46
N GLY A 83 -6.28 -27.41 -11.89
CA GLY A 83 -6.20 -26.43 -12.99
C GLY A 83 -6.79 -25.06 -12.63
N LYS A 84 -6.48 -24.03 -13.44
CA LYS A 84 -6.94 -22.64 -13.21
C LYS A 84 -8.47 -22.55 -13.04
N GLY A 85 -9.23 -23.10 -13.99
CA GLY A 85 -10.70 -23.07 -13.95
C GLY A 85 -11.31 -23.79 -12.74
N GLY A 86 -10.77 -24.96 -12.38
CA GLY A 86 -11.22 -25.71 -11.20
C GLY A 86 -10.87 -25.02 -9.88
N ALA A 87 -9.70 -24.38 -9.82
CA ALA A 87 -9.30 -23.58 -8.67
C ALA A 87 -10.18 -22.35 -8.47
N MET A 88 -10.51 -21.61 -9.55
CA MET A 88 -11.42 -20.47 -9.45
C MET A 88 -12.80 -20.89 -8.94
N ALA A 89 -13.34 -22.00 -9.44
CA ALA A 89 -14.64 -22.51 -9.00
C ALA A 89 -14.64 -22.97 -7.53
N ALA A 90 -13.60 -23.68 -7.11
CA ALA A 90 -13.47 -24.20 -5.74
C ALA A 90 -13.17 -23.09 -4.71
N ILE A 91 -12.39 -22.07 -5.08
CA ILE A 91 -12.15 -20.91 -4.20
C ILE A 91 -13.42 -20.05 -4.14
N GLY A 92 -14.08 -19.82 -5.29
CA GLY A 92 -15.33 -19.06 -5.38
C GLY A 92 -16.49 -19.64 -4.55
N SER A 93 -16.50 -20.95 -4.28
CA SER A 93 -17.52 -21.59 -3.45
C SER A 93 -17.30 -21.40 -1.93
N VAL A 94 -16.06 -21.15 -1.50
CA VAL A 94 -15.70 -20.95 -0.09
C VAL A 94 -15.52 -19.47 0.25
N LEU A 95 -15.05 -18.68 -0.72
CA LEU A 95 -14.91 -17.24 -0.66
C LEU A 95 -15.53 -16.66 -1.93
N PRO A 96 -16.73 -16.05 -1.86
CA PRO A 96 -17.40 -15.51 -3.04
C PRO A 96 -16.75 -14.17 -3.41
N VAL A 97 -15.51 -14.21 -3.91
CA VAL A 97 -14.68 -13.04 -4.20
C VAL A 97 -15.39 -12.10 -5.18
N ALA A 98 -16.01 -12.64 -6.23
CA ALA A 98 -16.78 -11.85 -7.19
C ALA A 98 -17.97 -11.12 -6.54
N SER A 99 -18.67 -11.78 -5.61
CA SER A 99 -19.78 -11.17 -4.89
C SER A 99 -19.30 -10.12 -3.88
N LEU A 100 -18.18 -10.38 -3.20
CA LEU A 100 -17.54 -9.41 -2.30
C LEU A 100 -17.00 -8.19 -3.06
N GLN A 101 -16.41 -8.38 -4.23
CA GLN A 101 -15.98 -7.32 -5.13
C GLN A 101 -17.17 -6.52 -5.66
N ALA A 102 -18.27 -7.19 -6.05
CA ALA A 102 -19.50 -6.54 -6.48
C ALA A 102 -20.15 -5.72 -5.36
N MET A 103 -20.19 -6.26 -4.13
CA MET A 103 -20.65 -5.52 -2.95
C MET A 103 -19.75 -4.35 -2.57
N ALA A 104 -18.43 -4.47 -2.75
CA ALA A 104 -17.50 -3.36 -2.56
C ALA A 104 -17.63 -2.28 -3.66
N GLN A 105 -18.13 -2.64 -4.84
CA GLN A 105 -18.45 -1.72 -5.94
C GLN A 105 -19.80 -1.01 -5.73
N GLU A 106 -20.72 -1.58 -4.94
CA GLU A 106 -21.92 -0.87 -4.48
C GLU A 106 -21.53 0.24 -3.51
N LYS A 107 -21.23 1.43 -4.07
CA LYS A 107 -20.99 2.66 -3.31
C LYS A 107 -22.25 3.08 -2.55
N GLY A 108 -22.43 2.52 -1.35
CA GLY A 108 -23.34 3.07 -0.35
C GLY A 108 -23.01 4.54 -0.05
N ALA A 109 -23.96 5.26 0.56
CA ALA A 109 -23.71 6.64 0.97
C ALA A 109 -22.63 6.70 2.06
N LEU A 110 -21.60 7.52 1.84
CA LEU A 110 -20.53 7.72 2.82
C LEU A 110 -21.08 8.28 4.13
N GLU A 111 -20.70 7.66 5.24
CA GLU A 111 -21.11 8.05 6.59
C GLU A 111 -20.47 9.39 7.02
N LYS A 112 -19.27 9.69 6.51
CA LYS A 112 -18.54 10.93 6.74
C LYS A 112 -17.76 11.33 5.49
N LYS A 113 -17.96 12.58 5.04
CA LYS A 113 -17.31 13.12 3.83
C LYS A 113 -16.10 13.97 4.13
N GLU A 114 -16.16 14.78 5.19
CA GLU A 114 -15.08 15.67 5.61
C GLU A 114 -14.10 14.91 6.51
N LEU A 115 -12.88 14.68 6.07
CA LEU A 115 -11.85 13.96 6.83
C LEU A 115 -10.63 14.82 7.08
N LYS A 116 -10.02 14.68 8.27
CA LYS A 116 -8.70 15.24 8.58
C LYS A 116 -7.65 14.15 8.57
N ILE A 117 -6.67 14.26 7.69
CA ILE A 117 -5.59 13.28 7.54
C ILE A 117 -4.25 13.90 7.96
N GLY A 118 -3.67 13.39 9.03
CA GLY A 118 -2.37 13.82 9.55
C GLY A 118 -1.18 13.25 8.77
N PHE A 119 -0.09 14.03 8.65
CA PHE A 119 1.18 13.54 8.12
C PHE A 119 2.42 14.30 8.61
N ILE A 120 3.55 13.62 8.66
CA ILE A 120 4.91 14.15 8.76
C ILE A 120 5.48 14.28 7.34
N PRO A 121 6.14 15.41 7.01
CA PRO A 121 6.64 15.70 5.67
C PRO A 121 7.89 14.86 5.32
N ILE A 122 7.69 13.57 5.10
CA ILE A 122 8.68 12.62 4.61
C ILE A 122 8.11 11.89 3.38
N THR A 123 9.00 11.39 2.52
CA THR A 123 8.63 10.87 1.20
C THR A 123 7.62 9.71 1.26
N CYS A 124 7.56 8.94 2.36
CA CYS A 124 6.58 7.87 2.50
C CYS A 124 5.13 8.34 2.60
N ALA A 125 4.87 9.60 2.99
CA ALA A 125 3.52 10.16 3.06
C ALA A 125 2.99 10.64 1.70
N THR A 126 3.80 10.55 0.63
CA THR A 126 3.45 11.04 -0.72
C THR A 126 2.08 10.55 -1.22
N PRO A 127 1.67 9.28 -1.05
CA PRO A 127 0.36 8.83 -1.51
C PRO A 127 -0.81 9.60 -0.86
N LEU A 128 -0.71 9.93 0.43
CA LEU A 128 -1.74 10.70 1.13
C LEU A 128 -1.73 12.18 0.72
N ILE A 129 -0.53 12.77 0.61
CA ILE A 129 -0.37 14.18 0.25
C ILE A 129 -0.87 14.43 -1.17
N MET A 130 -0.47 13.58 -2.12
CA MET A 130 -0.76 13.77 -3.54
C MET A 130 -2.19 13.36 -3.91
N ALA A 131 -2.85 12.49 -3.15
CA ALA A 131 -4.24 12.14 -3.40
C ALA A 131 -5.19 13.35 -3.44
N HIS A 132 -4.88 14.42 -2.69
CA HIS A 132 -5.67 15.65 -2.70
C HIS A 132 -5.54 16.45 -4.02
N PRO A 133 -4.35 16.96 -4.43
CA PRO A 133 -4.21 17.69 -5.69
C PRO A 133 -4.49 16.83 -6.94
N LEU A 134 -4.37 15.50 -6.85
CA LEU A 134 -4.75 14.57 -7.94
C LEU A 134 -6.27 14.36 -8.05
N GLY A 135 -7.04 14.83 -7.07
CA GLY A 135 -8.50 14.65 -7.00
C GLY A 135 -8.93 13.21 -6.69
N PHE A 136 -8.05 12.38 -6.10
CA PHE A 136 -8.41 11.01 -5.75
C PHE A 136 -9.41 10.94 -4.60
N TYR A 137 -9.32 11.84 -3.62
CA TYR A 137 -10.31 11.92 -2.55
C TYR A 137 -11.68 12.36 -3.07
N SER A 138 -11.73 13.42 -3.87
CA SER A 138 -12.98 13.94 -4.43
C SER A 138 -13.67 12.94 -5.36
N LYS A 139 -12.91 12.14 -6.12
CA LYS A 139 -13.46 11.02 -6.92
C LYS A 139 -14.18 9.97 -6.07
N GLN A 140 -13.79 9.83 -4.82
CA GLN A 140 -14.45 8.95 -3.85
C GLN A 140 -15.49 9.69 -3.01
N GLY A 141 -15.84 10.94 -3.33
CA GLY A 141 -16.84 11.73 -2.60
C GLY A 141 -16.35 12.27 -1.25
N LEU A 142 -15.03 12.26 -1.00
CA LEU A 142 -14.41 12.74 0.23
C LEU A 142 -13.84 14.15 0.05
N ASP A 143 -14.10 15.00 1.04
CA ASP A 143 -13.43 16.28 1.23
C ASP A 143 -12.35 16.10 2.32
N VAL A 144 -11.08 16.20 1.94
CA VAL A 144 -9.98 15.77 2.80
C VAL A 144 -9.02 16.91 3.08
N GLN A 145 -8.91 17.27 4.36
CA GLN A 145 -7.88 18.18 4.84
C GLN A 145 -6.62 17.39 5.17
N VAL A 146 -5.56 17.55 4.37
CA VAL A 146 -4.25 16.94 4.62
C VAL A 146 -3.40 17.87 5.50
N VAL A 147 -3.15 17.47 6.75
CA VAL A 147 -2.57 18.32 7.80
C VAL A 147 -1.14 17.92 8.11
N LYS A 148 -0.19 18.83 7.87
CA LYS A 148 1.22 18.64 8.25
C LYS A 148 1.38 18.70 9.78
N THR A 149 2.12 17.76 10.35
CA THR A 149 2.36 17.58 11.78
C THR A 149 3.86 17.51 12.06
N ALA A 150 4.29 18.09 13.19
CA ALA A 150 5.71 18.30 13.49
C ALA A 150 6.46 17.05 14.00
N GLY A 151 5.77 15.98 14.41
CA GLY A 151 6.44 14.78 14.91
C GLY A 151 5.49 13.65 15.28
N TRP A 152 6.06 12.47 15.52
CA TRP A 152 5.31 11.22 15.73
C TRP A 152 4.48 11.21 17.01
N ALA A 153 4.98 11.84 18.09
CA ALA A 153 4.22 11.96 19.33
C ALA A 153 2.93 12.77 19.10
N LEU A 154 3.01 13.89 18.38
CA LEU A 154 1.82 14.69 18.05
C LEU A 154 0.86 13.96 17.11
N ILE A 155 1.37 13.18 16.16
CA ILE A 155 0.52 12.31 15.32
C ILE A 155 -0.28 11.34 16.19
N ARG A 156 0.39 10.64 17.11
CA ARG A 156 -0.23 9.71 18.06
C ARG A 156 -1.29 10.42 18.90
N ASP A 157 -0.95 11.54 19.52
CA ASP A 157 -1.83 12.24 20.46
C ASP A 157 -3.07 12.80 19.73
N LYS A 158 -2.90 13.36 18.52
CA LYS A 158 -4.03 13.84 17.70
C LYS A 158 -4.94 12.71 17.21
N MET A 159 -4.41 11.53 16.89
CA MET A 159 -5.24 10.36 16.57
C MET A 159 -6.03 9.86 17.79
N ILE A 160 -5.39 9.78 18.97
CA ILE A 160 -6.06 9.37 20.22
C ILE A 160 -7.21 10.34 20.56
N ASN A 161 -6.98 11.64 20.37
CA ASN A 161 -7.97 12.68 20.62
C ASN A 161 -9.03 12.82 19.51
N LYS A 162 -8.99 11.98 18.47
CA LYS A 162 -9.89 12.04 17.30
C LYS A 162 -9.85 13.38 16.57
N GLU A 163 -8.72 14.10 16.65
CA GLU A 163 -8.48 15.31 15.86
C GLU A 163 -8.18 14.97 14.39
N TYR A 164 -7.70 13.75 14.15
CA TYR A 164 -7.49 13.15 12.85
C TYR A 164 -8.35 11.89 12.69
N ASP A 165 -8.92 11.72 11.50
CA ASP A 165 -9.68 10.53 11.10
C ASP A 165 -8.74 9.42 10.61
N ALA A 166 -7.65 9.81 9.97
CA ALA A 166 -6.58 8.92 9.54
C ALA A 166 -5.23 9.64 9.60
N THR A 167 -4.14 8.88 9.54
CA THR A 167 -2.79 9.44 9.45
C THR A 167 -1.85 8.40 8.87
N HIS A 168 -0.70 8.83 8.36
CA HIS A 168 0.40 7.87 8.23
C HIS A 168 1.07 7.64 9.58
N PHE A 169 1.54 6.40 9.75
CA PHE A 169 2.25 5.95 10.94
C PHE A 169 3.52 5.20 10.54
N LEU A 170 4.46 5.12 11.49
CA LEU A 170 5.45 4.05 11.47
C LEU A 170 4.73 2.73 11.72
N SER A 171 5.07 1.66 10.99
CA SER A 171 4.41 0.35 11.09
C SER A 171 4.16 -0.19 12.51
N PRO A 172 5.07 -0.02 13.51
CA PRO A 172 4.80 -0.52 14.86
C PRO A 172 3.83 0.35 15.68
N MET A 173 3.59 1.61 15.30
CA MET A 173 2.80 2.53 16.14
C MET A 173 1.33 2.10 16.31
N PRO A 174 0.58 1.72 15.25
CA PRO A 174 -0.81 1.26 15.42
C PRO A 174 -0.92 0.04 16.35
N LEU A 175 0.04 -0.87 16.29
CA LEU A 175 0.12 -2.04 17.16
C LEU A 175 0.40 -1.63 18.61
N ALA A 176 1.41 -0.79 18.83
CA ALA A 176 1.76 -0.29 20.16
C ALA A 176 0.59 0.48 20.80
N MET A 177 -0.09 1.34 20.03
CA MET A 177 -1.27 2.09 20.47
C MET A 177 -2.43 1.15 20.83
N SER A 178 -2.69 0.12 20.03
CA SER A 178 -3.74 -0.87 20.32
C SER A 178 -3.46 -1.66 21.58
N MET A 179 -2.19 -1.92 21.88
CA MET A 179 -1.74 -2.60 23.10
C MET A 179 -1.58 -1.68 24.32
N GLY A 180 -1.78 -0.36 24.16
CA GLY A 180 -1.54 0.61 25.24
C GLY A 180 -0.06 0.77 25.63
N VAL A 181 0.86 0.44 24.72
CA VAL A 181 2.30 0.60 24.95
C VAL A 181 2.70 2.03 24.57
N GLY A 182 2.98 2.85 25.57
CA GLY A 182 3.41 4.24 25.38
C GLY A 182 2.27 5.24 25.13
N SER A 183 1.01 4.85 25.35
CA SER A 183 -0.18 5.71 25.41
C SER A 183 -1.36 4.96 26.05
N ASN A 184 -2.50 5.64 26.23
CA ASN A 184 -3.76 4.95 26.47
C ASN A 184 -4.08 3.99 25.31
N PRO A 185 -4.66 2.82 25.59
CA PRO A 185 -5.01 1.85 24.56
C PRO A 185 -6.11 2.42 23.65
N VAL A 186 -5.84 2.46 22.36
CA VAL A 186 -6.79 2.85 21.31
C VAL A 186 -6.68 1.85 20.18
N ALA A 187 -7.78 1.17 19.87
CA ALA A 187 -7.83 0.21 18.78
C ALA A 187 -7.57 0.90 17.44
N MET A 188 -6.55 0.46 16.72
CA MET A 188 -6.15 1.02 15.44
C MET A 188 -6.29 -0.01 14.32
N ASN A 189 -6.77 0.43 13.17
CA ASN A 189 -6.82 -0.37 11.95
C ASN A 189 -5.76 0.14 10.96
N VAL A 190 -5.03 -0.79 10.35
CA VAL A 190 -4.05 -0.47 9.30
C VAL A 190 -4.72 -0.70 7.94
N ALA A 191 -4.99 0.39 7.22
CA ALA A 191 -5.64 0.31 5.91
C ALA A 191 -4.68 -0.12 4.80
N ALA A 192 -3.47 0.45 4.75
CA ALA A 192 -2.51 0.17 3.69
C ALA A 192 -1.07 0.44 4.14
N ILE A 193 -0.14 -0.27 3.50
CA ILE A 193 1.30 0.02 3.59
C ILE A 193 1.65 1.03 2.50
N GLN A 194 2.09 2.23 2.90
CA GLN A 194 2.30 3.35 1.97
C GLN A 194 3.61 3.24 1.19
N ASN A 195 4.64 2.63 1.78
CA ASN A 195 5.91 2.41 1.12
C ASN A 195 6.64 1.19 1.68
N THR A 196 7.58 0.69 0.89
CA THR A 196 8.66 -0.18 1.35
C THR A 196 9.97 0.51 0.96
N ASN A 197 10.96 0.50 1.85
CA ASN A 197 12.25 1.20 1.69
C ASN A 197 12.13 2.74 1.68
N GLY A 198 13.22 3.43 1.33
CA GLY A 198 13.32 4.90 1.33
C GLY A 198 13.84 5.48 2.64
N GLN A 199 14.16 4.63 3.62
CA GLN A 199 14.91 5.00 4.83
C GLN A 199 16.39 4.68 4.62
N ALA A 200 17.25 5.43 5.30
CA ALA A 200 18.70 5.24 5.25
C ALA A 200 19.32 5.42 6.64
N ILE A 201 20.41 4.71 6.89
CA ILE A 201 21.32 4.97 8.00
C ILE A 201 22.47 5.80 7.44
N THR A 202 22.70 6.98 8.00
CA THR A 202 23.75 7.90 7.55
C THR A 202 24.81 8.09 8.63
N LEU A 203 26.07 8.23 8.23
CA LEU A 203 27.18 8.53 9.12
C LEU A 203 27.69 9.95 8.89
N ALA A 204 28.22 10.57 9.95
CA ALA A 204 28.91 11.85 9.84
C ALA A 204 30.17 11.70 8.96
N LEU A 205 30.51 12.75 8.20
CA LEU A 205 31.63 12.73 7.26
C LEU A 205 32.98 12.39 7.91
N LYS A 206 33.17 12.70 9.19
CA LYS A 206 34.39 12.34 9.95
C LYS A 206 34.66 10.83 10.03
N HIS A 207 33.65 10.00 9.76
CA HIS A 207 33.78 8.55 9.76
C HIS A 207 33.91 7.94 8.36
N LYS A 208 34.00 8.76 7.30
CA LYS A 208 34.00 8.30 5.90
C LYS A 208 35.04 7.21 5.61
N ASP A 209 36.28 7.41 6.06
CA ASP A 209 37.39 6.49 5.78
C ASP A 209 37.64 5.48 6.91
N ASN A 210 36.75 5.48 7.92
CA ASN A 210 36.87 4.64 9.09
C ASN A 210 35.77 3.58 9.05
N ARG A 211 36.13 2.33 8.75
CA ARG A 211 35.17 1.21 8.69
C ARG A 211 35.06 0.43 10.00
N ASP A 212 35.81 0.79 11.04
CA ASP A 212 35.77 0.16 12.36
C ASP A 212 34.85 0.97 13.30
N PRO A 213 33.69 0.44 13.69
CA PRO A 213 32.75 1.12 14.59
C PRO A 213 33.36 1.49 15.94
N LYS A 214 34.40 0.78 16.42
CA LYS A 214 35.08 1.12 17.68
C LYS A 214 35.75 2.49 17.62
N ASN A 215 36.11 2.92 16.42
CA ASN A 215 36.78 4.17 16.14
C ASN A 215 35.77 5.27 15.72
N TRP A 216 34.48 4.96 15.63
CA TRP A 216 33.42 5.95 15.39
C TRP A 216 33.16 6.76 16.65
N LYS A 217 34.12 7.60 17.02
CA LYS A 217 34.00 8.54 18.13
C LYS A 217 33.27 9.79 17.64
N GLY A 218 31.99 9.82 17.99
CA GLY A 218 31.01 10.87 17.79
C GLY A 218 31.10 11.90 18.88
#